data_AF-A0A948MDC2-F1
#
_entry.id   AF-A0A948MDC2-F1
#
_cell.length_a   1.000
_cell.length_b   1.000
_cell.length_c   1.000
_cell.angle_alpha   90.00
_cell.angle_beta   90.00
_cell.angle_gamma   90.00
#
_symmetry.space_group_name_H-M   'P 1'
#
loop_
_entity.id
_entity.type
_entity.pdbx_description
1 polymer ?
#
loop_
_entity_poly.entity_id
_entity_poly.type
_entity_poly.pdbx_seq_one_letter_code
_entity_poly.pdbx_strand_id
1 'polypeptide(L)' 'IGDGQVLVDGEVELRKACKIRAGQQVQFADTVIHVIADSDAP' A
#
# COMPACT_ATOMS: atom_id res chain seq x y z
N ILE A 1 -15.75 -2.68 3.10
CA ILE A 1 -14.88 -3.02 4.23
C ILE A 1 -13.73 -2.03 4.17
N GLY A 2 -13.55 -1.31 5.27
CA GLY A 2 -12.70 -0.13 5.44
C GLY A 2 -12.27 -0.06 6.91
N ASP A 3 -11.94 -1.22 7.46
CA ASP A 3 -11.90 -1.44 8.91
C ASP A 3 -10.56 -1.01 9.52
N GLY A 4 -9.77 -0.22 8.77
CA GLY A 4 -8.52 0.38 9.24
C GLY A 4 -7.37 -0.61 9.50
N GLN A 5 -7.40 -1.78 8.86
CA GLN A 5 -6.37 -2.82 9.07
C GLN A 5 -5.14 -2.64 8.17
N VAL A 6 -5.24 -1.82 7.13
CA VAL A 6 -4.18 -1.57 6.15
C VAL A 6 -3.54 -0.23 6.46
N LEU A 7 -2.20 -0.20 6.49
CA LEU A 7 -1.43 1.04 6.50
C LEU A 7 -0.84 1.26 5.12
N VAL A 8 -0.94 2.49 4.62
CA VAL A 8 -0.26 2.94 3.40
C VAL A 8 0.65 4.08 3.80
N ASP A 9 1.96 3.89 3.60
CA ASP A 9 3.01 4.84 4.00
C ASP A 9 2.93 5.21 5.50
N GLY A 10 2.53 4.25 6.33
CA GLY A 10 2.37 4.41 7.79
C GLY A 10 1.03 4.98 8.24
N GLU A 11 0.16 5.42 7.31
CA GLU A 11 -1.15 5.98 7.61
C GLU A 11 -2.26 4.93 7.48
N VAL A 12 -3.21 4.92 8.40
CA VAL A 12 -4.36 3.99 8.37
C VAL A 12 -5.27 4.32 7.18
N GLU A 13 -5.44 3.36 6.27
CA GLU A 13 -6.35 3.50 5.13
C GLU A 13 -7.74 2.95 5.48
N LEU A 14 -8.73 3.83 5.47
CA LEU A 14 -10.14 3.51 5.76
C LEU A 14 -10.97 3.28 4.49
N ARG A 15 -10.45 3.62 3.31
CA ARG A 15 -11.17 3.40 2.05
C ARG A 15 -11.06 1.96 1.62
N LYS A 16 -12.18 1.41 1.14
CA LYS A 16 -12.24 0.05 0.54
C LYS A 16 -11.26 -0.13 -0.63
N ALA A 17 -10.91 0.96 -1.32
CA ALA A 17 -9.95 0.94 -2.41
C ALA A 17 -9.11 2.22 -2.39
N CYS A 18 -7.81 2.07 -2.61
CA CYS A 18 -6.88 3.15 -2.85
C CYS A 18 -6.04 2.84 -4.11
N LYS A 19 -5.40 3.87 -4.65
CA LYS A 19 -4.51 3.72 -5.80
C LYS A 19 -3.08 3.61 -5.29
N ILE A 20 -2.48 2.44 -5.47
CA ILE A 20 -1.08 2.18 -5.12
C ILE A 20 -0.16 2.74 -6.22
N ARG A 21 1.01 3.25 -5.81
CA ARG A 21 2.04 3.87 -6.63
C ARG A 21 3.40 3.30 -6.27
N ALA A 22 4.32 3.33 -7.23
CA ALA A 22 5.72 3.00 -6.99
C ALA A 22 6.30 3.92 -5.91
N GLY A 23 7.17 3.37 -5.07
CA GLY A 23 7.76 4.02 -3.90
C GLY A 23 6.94 3.88 -2.61
N GLN A 24 5.68 3.44 -2.68
CA GLN A 24 4.86 3.27 -1.49
C GLN A 24 5.18 1.99 -0.72
N GLN A 25 4.90 2.02 0.58
CA GLN A 25 4.90 0.86 1.45
C GLN A 25 3.46 0.56 1.90
N VAL A 26 3.02 -0.67 1.73
CA VAL A 26 1.73 -1.15 2.23
C VAL A 26 1.98 -2.18 3.32
N GLN A 27 1.30 -2.03 4.46
CA GLN A 27 1.37 -2.99 5.56
C GLN A 27 -0.03 -3.51 5.90
N PHE A 28 -0.12 -4.82 6.11
CA PHE A 28 -1.30 -5.48 6.65
C PHE A 28 -0.84 -6.57 7.62
N ALA A 29 -1.28 -6.47 8.88
CA ALA A 29 -0.79 -7.31 9.96
C ALA A 29 0.76 -7.31 10.04
N ASP A 30 1.38 -8.48 9.90
CA ASP A 30 2.83 -8.73 9.90
C ASP A 30 3.46 -8.67 8.50
N THR A 31 2.64 -8.49 7.46
CA THR A 31 3.11 -8.46 6.08
C THR A 31 3.37 -7.03 5.63
N VAL A 32 4.56 -6.80 5.08
CA VAL A 32 4.98 -5.52 4.50
C VAL A 32 5.30 -5.71 3.01
N ILE A 33 4.70 -4.86 2.17
CA ILE A 33 4.87 -4.85 0.73
C ILE A 33 5.53 -3.53 0.33
N HIS A 34 6.71 -3.61 -0.29
CA HIS A 34 7.37 -2.47 -0.91
C HIS A 34 7.01 -2.41 -2.38
N VAL A 35 6.36 -1.34 -2.81
CA VAL A 35 5.91 -1.18 -4.19
C VAL A 35 7.05 -0.57 -4.98
N ILE A 36 7.67 -1.36 -5.83
CA ILE A 36 8.74 -0.91 -6.72
C ILE A 36 8.17 -0.51 -8.08
N ALA A 37 8.84 0.42 -8.76
CA ALA A 37 8.55 0.67 -10.17
C ALA A 37 8.92 -0.57 -10.99
N ASP A 38 8.20 -0.77 -12.09
CA ASP A 38 8.62 -1.72 -13.10
C ASP A 38 9.93 -1.21 -13.72
N SER A 39 10.98 -2.03 -13.70
CA SER A 39 12.29 -1.61 -14.21
C SER A 39 12.34 -1.51 -15.74
N ASP A 40 11.32 -2.05 -16.42
CA ASP A 40 11.20 -2.03 -17.88
C ASP A 40 10.03 -1.12 -18.35
N ALA A 41 9.52 -0.28 -17.46
CA ALA A 41 8.59 0.78 -17.87
C ALA A 41 9.31 1.76 -18.82
N PRO A 42 8.73 2.06 -19.99
CA PRO A 42 9.35 2.91 -21.02
C PRO A 42 9.56 4.37 -20.58
#